data_AF-A0A0F9TGJ9-F1
#
_entry.id   AF-A0A0F9TGJ9-F1
#
_cell.length_a   1.000
_cell.length_b   1.000
_cell.length_c   1.000
_cell.angle_alpha   90.00
_cell.angle_beta   90.00
_cell.angle_gamma   90.00
#
_symmetry.space_group_name_H-M   'P 1'
#
loop_
_entity.id
_entity.type
_entity.pdbx_description
1 polymer ?
#
loop_
_entity_poly.entity_id
_entity_poly.type
_entity_poly.pdbx_seq_one_letter_code
_entity_poly.pdbx_strand_id
1 'polypeptide(L)'
;MRRLLMFIAAVAISAPVLASNCPADMAKIDEMMKTNPPADEDVREQVLALRAEGEELHKAGEHEESLKVLDEAMERLKEAE
;
A
#
# COMPACT_ATOMS: atom_id res chain seq x y z
N MET A 1 4.46 -12.89 47.68
CA MET A 1 5.32 -11.97 46.91
C MET A 1 6.11 -12.61 45.75
N ARG A 2 6.42 -13.91 45.74
CA ARG A 2 7.16 -14.55 44.61
C ARG A 2 6.30 -15.05 43.44
N ARG A 3 4.96 -15.06 43.58
CA ARG A 3 4.02 -15.45 42.51
C ARG A 3 3.46 -14.27 41.70
N LEU A 4 3.61 -13.05 42.21
CA LEU A 4 3.14 -11.83 41.53
C LEU A 4 4.16 -11.32 40.50
N LEU A 5 5.42 -11.78 40.59
CA LEU A 5 6.50 -11.41 39.69
C LEU A 5 6.51 -12.23 38.38
N MET A 6 5.65 -13.25 38.25
CA MET A 6 5.59 -14.11 37.05
C MET A 6 4.41 -13.82 36.12
N PHE A 7 3.64 -12.74 36.34
CA PHE A 7 2.54 -12.34 35.45
C PHE A 7 2.85 -11.12 34.57
N ILE A 8 3.98 -10.44 34.75
CA ILE A 8 4.38 -9.26 33.94
C ILE A 8 5.47 -9.63 32.92
N ALA A 9 5.41 -10.83 32.36
CA ALA A 9 6.38 -11.29 31.36
C ALA A 9 5.72 -11.88 30.09
N ALA A 10 4.42 -11.69 29.90
CA ALA A 10 3.65 -12.47 28.92
C ALA A 10 2.92 -11.69 27.83
N VAL A 11 3.14 -10.39 27.62
CA VAL A 11 2.57 -9.68 26.45
C VAL A 11 3.54 -8.62 25.94
N ALA A 12 4.65 -9.04 25.34
CA ALA A 12 5.57 -8.15 24.64
C ALA A 12 6.01 -8.72 23.29
N ILE A 13 5.11 -9.45 22.61
CA ILE A 13 5.33 -9.87 21.21
C ILE A 13 4.03 -9.69 20.44
N SER A 14 3.63 -8.44 20.21
CA SER A 14 2.84 -8.08 19.04
C SER A 14 3.82 -7.80 17.90
N ALA A 15 4.36 -8.86 17.30
CA ALA A 15 5.06 -8.78 16.03
C ALA A 15 4.05 -8.60 14.89
N PRO A 16 4.49 -8.09 13.74
CA PRO A 16 5.00 -6.75 13.47
C PRO A 16 3.85 -5.78 13.13
N VAL A 17 4.11 -4.48 13.24
CA VAL A 17 3.36 -3.48 12.44
C VAL A 17 3.72 -3.77 10.98
N LEU A 18 2.89 -4.55 10.30
CA LEU A 18 2.76 -4.49 8.85
C LEU A 18 2.25 -3.08 8.56
N ALA A 19 3.15 -2.11 8.39
CA ALA A 19 2.80 -0.79 7.90
C ALA A 19 2.38 -0.95 6.43
N SER A 20 1.16 -1.41 6.19
CA SER A 20 0.55 -1.42 4.87
C SER A 20 0.42 0.04 4.43
N ASN A 21 1.36 0.49 3.59
CA ASN A 21 1.45 1.85 3.08
C ASN A 21 0.47 2.13 1.93
N CYS A 22 -0.47 1.20 1.65
CA CYS A 22 -1.42 1.32 0.54
C CYS A 22 -2.07 2.71 0.43
N PRO A 23 -2.57 3.35 1.52
CA PRO A 23 -3.15 4.70 1.41
C PRO A 23 -2.15 5.78 0.99
N ALA A 24 -0.88 5.65 1.40
CA ALA A 24 0.18 6.57 1.00
C ALA A 24 0.58 6.36 -0.47
N ASP A 25 0.66 5.11 -0.93
CA ASP A 25 0.99 4.78 -2.31
C ASP A 25 -0.14 5.22 -3.26
N MET A 26 -1.41 4.98 -2.90
CA MET A 26 -2.57 5.52 -3.62
C MET A 26 -2.50 7.04 -3.75
N ALA A 27 -2.25 7.75 -2.64
CA ALA A 27 -2.16 9.20 -2.67
C ALA A 27 -1.00 9.71 -3.55
N LYS A 28 0.13 9.00 -3.56
CA LYS A 28 1.28 9.31 -4.41
C LYS A 28 0.97 9.10 -5.88
N ILE A 29 0.30 8.00 -6.23
CA ILE A 29 -0.17 7.75 -7.61
C ILE A 29 -1.13 8.88 -8.03
N ASP A 30 -2.10 9.23 -7.18
CA ASP A 30 -3.05 10.31 -7.45
C ASP A 30 -2.36 11.66 -7.69
N GLU A 31 -1.35 11.98 -6.87
CA GLU A 31 -0.56 13.20 -7.02
C GLU A 31 0.24 13.22 -8.33
N MET A 32 0.92 12.12 -8.68
CA MET A 32 1.66 12.00 -9.94
C MET A 32 0.73 12.14 -11.14
N MET A 33 -0.41 11.43 -11.14
CA MET A 33 -1.40 11.52 -12.21
C MET A 33 -1.99 12.94 -12.37
N LYS A 34 -2.03 13.73 -11.29
CA LYS A 34 -2.49 15.11 -11.34
C LYS A 34 -1.42 16.10 -11.81
N THR A 35 -0.17 15.90 -11.37
CA THR A 35 0.90 16.90 -11.53
C THR A 35 1.81 16.63 -12.72
N ASN A 36 2.04 15.36 -13.03
CA ASN A 36 2.87 14.90 -14.15
C ASN A 36 2.32 13.58 -14.71
N PRO A 37 1.11 13.58 -15.32
CA PRO A 37 0.55 12.37 -15.91
C PRO A 37 1.44 11.86 -17.06
N PRO A 38 1.57 10.54 -17.24
CA PRO A 38 2.24 9.96 -18.40
C PRO A 38 1.69 10.53 -19.72
N ALA A 39 2.57 10.76 -20.70
CA ALA A 39 2.17 11.26 -22.01
C ALA A 39 1.36 10.24 -22.82
N ASP A 40 1.65 8.95 -22.60
CA ASP A 40 0.93 7.83 -23.21
C ASP A 40 -0.42 7.60 -22.49
N GLU A 41 -1.50 7.61 -23.26
CA GLU A 41 -2.87 7.41 -22.76
C GLU A 41 -3.10 5.99 -22.26
N ASP A 42 -2.53 4.98 -22.93
CA ASP A 42 -2.66 3.58 -22.53
C ASP A 42 -1.99 3.34 -21.17
N VAL A 43 -0.84 3.99 -20.94
CA VAL A 43 -0.16 3.93 -19.63
C VAL A 43 -0.99 4.61 -18.55
N ARG A 44 -1.59 5.78 -18.84
CA ARG A 44 -2.48 6.47 -17.89
C ARG A 44 -3.67 5.62 -17.50
N GLU A 45 -4.34 5.00 -18.46
CA GLU A 45 -5.49 4.13 -18.18
C GLU A 45 -5.09 2.92 -17.32
N GLN A 46 -3.94 2.30 -17.62
CA GLN A 46 -3.42 1.19 -16.82
C GLN A 46 -3.09 1.59 -15.38
N VAL A 47 -2.42 2.73 -15.18
CA VAL A 47 -2.12 3.24 -13.83
C VAL A 47 -3.41 3.54 -13.05
N LEU A 48 -4.42 4.13 -13.69
CA LEU A 48 -5.71 4.40 -13.04
C LEU A 48 -6.46 3.11 -12.68
N ALA A 49 -6.42 2.09 -13.55
CA ALA A 49 -7.03 0.80 -13.29
C ALA A 49 -6.35 0.09 -12.10
N LEU A 50 -5.01 0.02 -12.10
CA LEU A 50 -4.23 -0.56 -11.00
C LEU A 50 -4.47 0.21 -9.69
N ARG A 51 -4.53 1.55 -9.73
CA ARG A 51 -4.85 2.36 -8.55
C ARG A 51 -6.24 2.02 -7.98
N ALA A 52 -7.24 1.87 -8.85
CA ALA A 52 -8.59 1.51 -8.43
C ALA A 52 -8.66 0.10 -7.84
N GLU A 53 -8.04 -0.88 -8.50
CA GLU A 53 -7.95 -2.26 -8.01
C GLU A 53 -7.22 -2.33 -6.66
N GLY A 54 -6.10 -1.60 -6.51
CA GLY A 54 -5.40 -1.48 -5.24
C GLY A 54 -6.27 -0.94 -4.10
N GLU A 55 -7.15 0.03 -4.39
CA GLU A 55 -8.12 0.56 -3.42
C GLU A 55 -9.21 -0.47 -3.06
N GLU A 56 -9.70 -1.23 -4.04
CA GLU A 56 -10.69 -2.30 -3.82
C GLU A 56 -10.12 -3.41 -2.94
N LEU A 57 -8.92 -3.89 -3.25
CA LEU A 57 -8.18 -4.89 -2.46
C LEU A 57 -7.94 -4.39 -1.02
N HIS A 58 -7.54 -3.12 -0.86
CA HIS A 58 -7.38 -2.52 0.46
C HIS A 58 -8.70 -2.53 1.26
N LYS A 59 -9.81 -2.12 0.63
CA LYS A 59 -11.14 -2.12 1.26
C LYS A 59 -11.63 -3.53 1.60
N ALA A 60 -11.20 -4.55 0.85
CA ALA A 60 -11.48 -5.95 1.11
C ALA A 60 -10.61 -6.56 2.23
N GLY A 61 -9.57 -5.85 2.69
CA GLY A 61 -8.60 -6.35 3.68
C GLY A 61 -7.45 -7.17 3.09
N GLU A 62 -7.36 -7.24 1.76
CA GLU A 62 -6.31 -7.93 0.99
C GLU A 62 -5.10 -7.00 0.82
N HIS A 63 -4.43 -6.70 1.94
CA HIS A 63 -3.38 -5.68 1.98
C HIS A 63 -2.12 -6.05 1.19
N GLU A 64 -1.73 -7.33 1.15
CA GLU A 64 -0.55 -7.75 0.39
C GLU A 64 -0.79 -7.67 -1.11
N GLU A 65 -1.99 -8.04 -1.56
CA GLU A 65 -2.45 -7.93 -2.94
C GLU A 65 -2.56 -6.46 -3.35
N SER A 66 -3.16 -5.63 -2.50
CA SER A 66 -3.24 -4.17 -2.71
C SER A 66 -1.86 -3.56 -2.92
N LEU A 67 -0.87 -3.90 -2.07
CA LEU A 67 0.50 -3.41 -2.23
C LEU A 67 1.12 -3.83 -3.57
N LYS A 68 0.97 -5.10 -3.98
CA LYS A 68 1.52 -5.59 -5.25
C LYS A 68 0.98 -4.81 -6.46
N VAL A 69 -0.33 -4.55 -6.48
CA VAL A 69 -0.98 -3.83 -7.57
C VAL A 69 -0.58 -2.35 -7.57
N LEU A 70 -0.49 -1.73 -6.39
CA LEU A 70 -0.04 -0.33 -6.26
C LEU A 70 1.44 -0.17 -6.62
N ASP A 71 2.29 -1.13 -6.29
CA ASP A 71 3.71 -1.17 -6.70
C ASP A 71 3.82 -1.25 -8.24
N GLU A 72 3.00 -2.09 -8.89
CA GLU A 72 2.96 -2.14 -10.36
C GLU A 72 2.56 -0.79 -10.96
N ALA A 73 1.53 -0.12 -10.42
CA ALA A 73 1.12 1.21 -10.86
C ALA A 73 2.28 2.23 -10.77
N MET A 74 3.04 2.18 -9.67
CA MET A 74 4.21 3.01 -9.45
C MET A 74 5.36 2.70 -10.41
N GLU A 75 5.59 1.43 -10.74
CA GLU A 75 6.57 1.04 -11.76
C GLU A 75 6.21 1.59 -13.13
N ARG A 76 4.94 1.49 -13.55
CA ARG A 76 4.49 2.06 -14.84
C ARG A 76 4.64 3.57 -14.89
N LEU A 77 4.36 4.27 -13.79
CA LEU A 77 4.59 5.71 -13.69
C LEU A 77 6.07 6.05 -13.89
N LYS A 78 6.96 5.30 -13.24
CA LYS A 78 8.42 5.51 -13.35
C LYS A 78 8.97 5.19 -14.74
N GLU A 79 8.43 4.18 -15.41
CA GLU A 79 8.82 3.83 -16.78
C GLU A 79 8.36 4.86 -17.82
N ALA A 80 7.36 5.67 -17.48
CA ALA A 80 6.79 6.69 -18.36
C ALA A 80 7.29 8.12 -18.11
N GLU A 81 8.22 8.31 -17.16
CA GLU A 81 9.01 9.54 -16.98
C GLU A 81 10.03 9.74 -18.12
#